data_AF-A0A3D6EMS3-F1
#
_entry.id   AF-A0A3D6EMS3-F1
#
_cell.length_a   1.000
_cell.length_b   1.000
_cell.length_c   1.000
_cell.angle_alpha   90.00
_cell.angle_beta   90.00
_cell.angle_gamma   90.00
#
_symmetry.space_group_name_H-M   'P 1'
#
loop_
_entity.id
_entity.type
_entity.pdbx_description
1 polymer ?
#
loop_
_entity_poly.entity_id
_entity_poly.type
_entity_poly.pdbx_seq_one_letter_code
_entity_poly.pdbx_strand_id
1 'polypeptide(L)'
;MRRLMVLPLLLAGPLLLAQKPQAPAATYRPDLRQWRLEVSPALGGWSSDRTVNLRIKLVDPKDPEPPKDEGPARFFFEEEDGGDGPAQEDTRTADQLRRERQAREAEAARNAWRSRALQVWFNGATLRWQASVGTTLHTELTAQNGENRLEILEPDSGVKVVRSWWVSTARTRLRVVSLQAGDEYASGSLQVLEPDGALAEGGRRTASGGMLRWSGEYTHETPPPGTYTLKWTSGWRGGKPARIKVEALLDGGTDQERRWTWECLILPGAGPVTLGTFDVEP
;
A
#
# COMPACT_ATOMS: atom_id res chain seq x y z
N MET A 1 -94.69 -8.69 47.25
CA MET A 1 -94.30 -8.12 45.94
C MET A 1 -92.81 -7.81 45.98
N ARG A 2 -92.00 -8.36 45.05
CA ARG A 2 -90.85 -7.75 44.29
C ARG A 2 -89.99 -6.67 45.02
N ARG A 3 -88.64 -6.67 45.13
CA ARG A 3 -87.45 -7.09 44.33
C ARG A 3 -86.24 -7.15 45.31
N LEU A 4 -85.33 -8.13 45.34
CA LEU A 4 -84.20 -8.50 44.45
C LEU A 4 -83.10 -7.42 44.26
N MET A 5 -81.88 -7.80 44.67
CA MET A 5 -80.53 -7.47 44.16
C MET A 5 -79.59 -6.74 45.13
N VAL A 6 -78.25 -6.94 45.17
CA VAL A 6 -77.26 -8.00 44.82
C VAL A 6 -75.91 -7.40 45.30
N LEU A 7 -75.05 -8.18 45.96
CA LEU A 7 -73.66 -7.81 46.32
C LEU A 7 -72.79 -7.67 45.05
N PRO A 8 -71.92 -6.66 44.91
CA PRO A 8 -70.81 -6.73 43.95
C PRO A 8 -69.55 -7.26 44.64
N LEU A 9 -69.00 -8.35 44.10
CA LEU A 9 -67.73 -8.97 44.49
C LEU A 9 -67.00 -9.38 43.20
N LEU A 10 -66.17 -8.49 42.68
CA LEU A 10 -65.28 -8.66 41.50
C LEU A 10 -64.17 -7.59 41.65
N LEU A 11 -62.90 -7.72 41.28
CA LEU A 11 -62.10 -8.77 40.64
C LEU A 11 -60.65 -8.26 40.75
N ALA A 12 -59.75 -8.98 41.41
CA ALA A 12 -58.31 -8.75 41.31
C ALA A 12 -57.63 -10.11 41.13
N GLY A 13 -57.66 -10.62 39.90
CA GLY A 13 -56.90 -11.81 39.49
C GLY A 13 -55.57 -11.40 38.85
N PRO A 14 -54.42 -11.94 39.28
CA PRO A 14 -53.16 -11.68 38.62
C PRO A 14 -53.10 -12.42 37.27
N LEU A 15 -52.80 -11.68 36.20
CA LEU A 15 -52.48 -12.24 34.89
C LEU A 15 -51.14 -12.99 34.97
N LEU A 16 -51.20 -14.32 35.04
CA LEU A 16 -50.07 -15.18 34.70
C LEU A 16 -49.89 -15.16 33.18
N LEU A 17 -49.01 -14.28 32.69
CA LEU A 17 -48.48 -14.36 31.34
C LEU A 17 -47.59 -15.61 31.24
N ALA A 18 -48.08 -16.62 30.53
CA ALA A 18 -47.30 -17.77 30.13
C ALA A 18 -46.12 -17.31 29.27
N GLN A 19 -44.90 -17.39 29.81
CA GLN A 19 -43.68 -17.23 29.04
C GLN A 19 -43.61 -18.35 28.01
N LYS A 20 -43.63 -17.98 26.73
CA LYS A 20 -43.40 -18.89 25.61
C LYS A 20 -41.99 -19.50 25.80
N PRO A 21 -41.83 -20.83 25.80
CA PRO A 21 -40.52 -21.45 25.93
C PRO A 21 -39.63 -20.98 24.78
N GLN A 22 -38.57 -20.26 25.12
CA GLN A 22 -37.58 -19.78 24.18
C GLN A 22 -36.84 -21.00 23.63
N ALA A 23 -37.04 -21.28 22.35
CA ALA A 23 -36.32 -22.34 21.65
C ALA A 23 -34.81 -22.11 21.84
N PRO A 24 -34.00 -23.17 22.03
CA PRO A 24 -32.56 -23.04 22.16
C PRO A 24 -32.02 -22.24 20.96
N ALA A 25 -31.22 -21.22 21.24
CA ALA A 25 -30.61 -20.40 20.20
C ALA A 25 -29.93 -21.33 19.18
N ALA A 26 -30.35 -21.24 17.91
CA ALA A 26 -29.77 -22.05 16.85
C ALA A 26 -28.26 -21.84 16.86
N THR A 27 -27.49 -22.90 17.09
CA THR A 27 -26.02 -22.86 17.01
C THR A 27 -25.63 -22.31 15.65
N TYR A 28 -25.04 -21.12 15.64
CA TYR A 28 -24.60 -20.46 14.41
C TYR A 28 -23.75 -21.41 13.57
N ARG A 29 -24.05 -21.50 12.28
CA ARG A 29 -23.26 -22.26 11.32
C ARG A 29 -22.82 -21.32 10.19
N PRO A 30 -21.51 -21.13 9.99
CA PRO A 30 -21.01 -20.23 8.96
C PRO A 30 -21.40 -20.72 7.56
N ASP A 31 -21.80 -19.80 6.69
CA ASP A 31 -22.04 -20.05 5.27
C ASP A 31 -20.86 -19.53 4.44
N LEU A 32 -19.96 -20.45 4.10
CA LEU A 32 -18.68 -20.17 3.45
C LEU A 32 -18.82 -19.45 2.10
N ARG A 33 -19.96 -19.59 1.42
CA ARG A 33 -20.22 -18.94 0.13
C ARG A 33 -20.50 -17.45 0.24
N GLN A 34 -20.83 -16.97 1.44
CA GLN A 34 -21.16 -15.58 1.70
C GLN A 34 -19.96 -14.79 2.24
N TRP A 35 -18.85 -15.48 2.51
CA TRP A 35 -17.62 -14.86 2.96
C TRP A 35 -17.06 -13.93 1.89
N ARG A 36 -16.41 -12.86 2.34
CA ARG A 36 -15.81 -11.86 1.46
C ARG A 36 -14.39 -11.58 1.89
N LEU A 37 -13.46 -11.62 0.94
CA LEU A 37 -12.11 -11.13 1.15
C LEU A 37 -12.02 -9.63 0.87
N GLU A 38 -11.72 -8.85 1.90
CA GLU A 38 -11.39 -7.43 1.79
C GLU A 38 -9.86 -7.27 1.78
N VAL A 39 -9.33 -6.58 0.77
CA VAL A 39 -7.90 -6.32 0.61
C VAL A 39 -7.68 -4.82 0.49
N SER A 40 -6.84 -4.28 1.36
CA SER A 40 -6.50 -2.85 1.42
C SER A 40 -4.97 -2.65 1.52
N PRO A 41 -4.37 -1.63 0.91
CA PRO A 41 -5.00 -0.66 0.01
C PRO A 41 -5.52 -1.30 -1.29
N ALA A 42 -6.36 -0.59 -2.02
CA ALA A 42 -6.77 -1.00 -3.35
C ALA A 42 -5.54 -0.97 -4.28
N LEU A 43 -4.97 -2.14 -4.54
CA LEU A 43 -3.80 -2.29 -5.40
C LEU A 43 -4.21 -2.12 -6.87
N GLY A 44 -3.61 -1.13 -7.53
CA GLY A 44 -3.84 -0.78 -8.92
C GLY A 44 -3.01 0.43 -9.34
N GLY A 45 -2.63 0.50 -10.61
CA GLY A 45 -1.88 1.61 -11.17
C GLY A 45 -0.41 1.63 -10.73
N TRP A 46 0.17 2.84 -10.65
CA TRP A 46 1.59 3.06 -10.38
C TRP A 46 1.85 3.36 -8.90
N SER A 47 2.90 2.76 -8.35
CA SER A 47 3.40 3.04 -7.00
C SER A 47 4.90 3.32 -7.02
N SER A 48 5.33 4.34 -6.28
CA SER A 48 6.75 4.60 -5.98
C SER A 48 7.27 3.75 -4.83
N ASP A 49 6.36 3.24 -3.99
CA ASP A 49 6.71 2.54 -2.76
C ASP A 49 6.92 1.07 -3.08
N ARG A 50 8.12 0.59 -2.75
CA ARG A 50 8.50 -0.81 -2.92
C ARG A 50 7.87 -1.70 -1.85
N THR A 51 7.60 -1.15 -0.68
CA THR A 51 6.95 -1.85 0.41
C THR A 51 5.46 -1.53 0.42
N VAL A 52 4.64 -2.57 0.39
CA VAL A 52 3.18 -2.47 0.43
C VAL A 52 2.70 -3.10 1.72
N ASN A 53 2.15 -2.27 2.60
CA ASN A 53 1.48 -2.72 3.82
C ASN A 53 0.06 -3.16 3.49
N LEU A 54 -0.14 -4.47 3.37
CA LEU A 54 -1.43 -5.08 3.12
C LEU A 54 -2.21 -5.32 4.41
N ARG A 55 -3.49 -5.01 4.34
CA ARG A 55 -4.53 -5.34 5.31
C ARG A 55 -5.53 -6.26 4.64
N ILE A 56 -5.64 -7.47 5.15
CA ILE A 56 -6.49 -8.51 4.59
C ILE A 56 -7.49 -8.91 5.66
N LYS A 57 -8.78 -8.84 5.33
CA LYS A 57 -9.85 -9.22 6.24
C LYS A 57 -10.79 -10.19 5.55
N LEU A 58 -10.95 -11.36 6.14
CA LEU A 58 -11.95 -12.34 5.71
C LEU A 58 -13.21 -12.11 6.53
N VAL A 59 -14.29 -11.67 5.89
CA VAL A 59 -15.52 -11.22 6.56
C VAL A 59 -16.64 -12.22 6.32
N ASP A 60 -17.29 -12.66 7.40
CA ASP A 60 -18.58 -13.36 7.36
C ASP A 60 -19.70 -12.37 7.73
N PRO A 61 -20.55 -11.95 6.78
CA PRO A 61 -21.59 -10.94 7.03
C PRO A 61 -22.67 -11.36 8.03
N LYS A 62 -22.83 -12.66 8.29
CA LYS A 62 -23.89 -13.20 9.17
C LYS A 62 -23.37 -13.62 10.54
N ASP A 63 -22.09 -13.38 10.81
CA ASP A 63 -21.49 -13.67 12.09
C ASP A 63 -22.19 -12.88 13.22
N PRO A 64 -22.79 -13.56 14.21
CA PRO A 64 -23.50 -12.88 15.30
C PRO A 64 -22.55 -12.18 16.27
N GLU A 65 -21.29 -12.62 16.35
CA GLU A 65 -20.29 -12.10 17.28
C GLU A 65 -18.93 -11.94 16.56
N PRO A 66 -18.81 -10.97 15.62
CA PRO A 66 -17.56 -10.74 14.94
C PRO A 66 -16.50 -10.27 15.96
N PRO A 67 -15.28 -10.83 15.91
CA PRO A 67 -14.19 -10.36 16.76
C PRO A 67 -13.95 -8.86 16.50
N LYS A 68 -13.64 -8.13 17.56
CA LYS A 68 -13.25 -6.73 17.43
C LYS A 68 -11.89 -6.70 16.74
N ASP A 69 -11.75 -5.91 15.69
CA ASP A 69 -10.42 -5.61 15.16
C ASP A 69 -9.64 -4.91 16.26
N GLU A 70 -8.73 -5.64 16.89
CA GLU A 70 -7.66 -5.00 17.63
C GLU A 70 -6.85 -4.23 16.59
N GLY A 71 -6.72 -2.91 16.79
CA GLY A 71 -5.86 -2.11 15.93
C GLY A 71 -4.45 -2.71 15.84
N PRO A 72 -3.63 -2.30 14.87
CA PRO A 72 -2.26 -2.82 14.76
C PRO A 72 -1.67 -2.80 16.15
N ALA A 73 -1.18 -3.97 16.62
CA ALA A 73 -0.58 -4.10 17.92
C ALA A 73 0.33 -2.89 18.06
N ARG A 74 -0.09 -1.92 18.89
CA ARG A 74 0.82 -0.84 19.24
C ARG A 74 1.87 -1.65 19.95
N PHE A 75 3.02 -1.83 19.30
CA PHE A 75 4.25 -1.97 20.01
C PHE A 75 4.30 -0.70 20.86
N PHE A 76 3.61 -0.73 22.00
CA PHE A 76 4.16 -0.16 23.19
C PHE A 76 5.51 -0.86 23.25
N PHE A 77 6.54 -0.17 22.74
CA PHE A 77 7.73 -0.05 23.55
C PHE A 77 7.17 0.40 24.91
N GLU A 78 6.82 -0.58 25.76
CA GLU A 78 7.30 -0.47 27.12
C GLU A 78 8.77 -0.16 26.91
N GLU A 79 9.12 1.13 27.02
CA GLU A 79 10.41 1.45 27.59
C GLU A 79 10.54 0.46 28.74
N GLU A 80 11.47 -0.46 28.56
CA GLU A 80 11.99 -1.33 29.59
C GLU A 80 12.63 -0.38 30.61
N ASP A 81 11.77 0.36 31.30
CA ASP A 81 12.07 1.02 32.55
C ASP A 81 12.47 -0.16 33.42
N GLY A 82 13.75 -0.23 33.73
CA GLY A 82 14.39 -1.27 34.54
C GLY A 82 13.86 -1.24 35.96
N GLY A 83 12.57 -1.48 36.12
CA GLY A 83 11.88 -1.76 37.34
C GLY A 83 11.85 -3.26 37.49
N ASP A 84 12.78 -3.76 38.30
CA ASP A 84 12.68 -5.05 38.99
C ASP A 84 11.50 -4.97 39.99
N GLY A 85 10.29 -4.77 39.44
CA GLY A 85 9.04 -4.86 40.18
C GLY A 85 8.85 -6.32 40.55
N PRO A 86 8.46 -6.64 41.80
CA PRO A 86 8.27 -8.03 42.19
C PRO A 86 7.29 -8.67 41.22
N ALA A 87 7.71 -9.76 40.58
CA ALA A 87 6.84 -10.58 39.77
C ALA A 87 5.54 -10.80 40.56
N GLN A 88 4.40 -10.36 40.03
CA GLN A 88 3.12 -10.64 40.67
C GLN A 88 3.03 -12.16 40.82
N GLU A 89 3.17 -12.65 42.05
CA GLU A 89 2.98 -14.06 42.35
C GLU A 89 1.55 -14.41 41.91
N ASP A 90 1.44 -15.33 40.95
CA ASP A 90 0.15 -15.80 40.46
C ASP A 90 -0.50 -16.62 41.59
N THR A 91 -1.26 -15.94 42.45
CA THR A 91 -1.94 -16.49 43.63
C THR A 91 -3.12 -17.41 43.27
N ARG A 92 -3.32 -17.71 41.98
CA ARG A 92 -4.38 -18.58 41.50
C ARG A 92 -4.13 -20.02 41.94
N THR A 93 -5.18 -20.64 42.49
CA THR A 93 -5.12 -22.06 42.88
C THR A 93 -4.98 -22.95 41.63
N ALA A 94 -4.35 -24.12 41.75
CA ALA A 94 -4.19 -25.06 40.63
C ALA A 94 -5.53 -25.41 39.92
N ASP A 95 -6.63 -25.45 40.67
CA ASP A 95 -7.97 -25.69 40.11
C ASP A 95 -8.52 -24.48 39.33
N GLN A 96 -8.17 -23.25 39.72
CA GLN A 96 -8.53 -22.04 38.98
C GLN A 96 -7.79 -22.00 37.63
N LEU A 97 -6.49 -22.34 37.63
CA LEU A 97 -5.69 -22.46 36.40
C LEU A 97 -6.22 -23.56 35.46
N ARG A 98 -6.68 -24.70 35.99
CA ARG A 98 -7.31 -25.75 35.17
C ARG A 98 -8.64 -25.30 34.56
N ARG A 99 -9.51 -24.65 35.34
CA ARG A 99 -10.80 -24.13 34.84
C ARG A 99 -10.59 -23.06 33.77
N GLU A 100 -9.62 -22.18 33.97
CA GLU A 100 -9.26 -21.16 33.00
C GLU A 100 -8.72 -21.77 31.68
N ARG A 101 -7.88 -22.80 31.78
CA ARG A 101 -7.41 -23.55 30.60
C ARG A 101 -8.57 -24.21 29.86
N GLN A 102 -9.47 -24.89 30.58
CA GLN A 102 -10.65 -25.53 29.98
C GLN A 102 -11.59 -24.50 29.34
N ALA A 103 -11.75 -23.32 29.94
CA ALA A 103 -12.53 -22.23 29.36
C ALA A 103 -11.90 -21.73 28.06
N ARG A 104 -10.57 -21.52 28.03
CA ARG A 104 -9.84 -21.13 26.82
C ARG A 104 -9.90 -22.20 25.73
N GLU A 105 -9.78 -23.48 26.08
CA GLU A 105 -9.91 -24.59 25.13
C GLU A 105 -11.33 -24.68 24.56
N ALA A 106 -12.35 -24.50 25.39
CA ALA A 106 -13.75 -24.48 24.94
C ALA A 106 -14.03 -23.29 24.02
N GLU A 107 -13.46 -22.12 24.31
CA GLU A 107 -13.57 -20.93 23.47
C GLU A 107 -12.82 -21.10 22.15
N ALA A 108 -11.60 -21.66 22.18
CA ALA A 108 -10.84 -22.00 20.98
C ALA A 108 -11.58 -23.03 20.11
N ALA A 109 -12.21 -24.04 20.71
CA ALA A 109 -13.03 -25.01 19.99
C ALA A 109 -14.26 -24.36 19.34
N ARG A 110 -14.92 -23.41 20.04
CA ARG A 110 -16.03 -22.64 19.47
C ARG A 110 -15.59 -21.74 18.31
N ASN A 111 -14.38 -21.20 18.36
CA ASN A 111 -13.83 -20.29 17.35
C ASN A 111 -12.94 -20.99 16.31
N ALA A 112 -12.75 -22.31 16.37
CA ALA A 112 -11.89 -23.06 15.46
C ALA A 112 -12.30 -22.91 13.99
N TRP A 113 -13.59 -22.68 13.72
CA TRP A 113 -14.09 -22.43 12.38
C TRP A 113 -13.61 -21.11 11.77
N ARG A 114 -13.09 -20.16 12.57
CA ARG A 114 -12.59 -18.87 12.09
C ARG A 114 -11.18 -18.98 11.50
N SER A 115 -10.34 -19.87 12.02
CA SER A 115 -8.95 -20.00 11.58
C SER A 115 -8.85 -20.64 10.20
N ARG A 116 -8.23 -19.94 9.25
CA ARG A 116 -8.08 -20.37 7.86
C ARG A 116 -6.68 -20.13 7.32
N ALA A 117 -6.29 -21.00 6.39
CA ALA A 117 -5.07 -20.83 5.62
C ALA A 117 -5.41 -20.28 4.24
N LEU A 118 -4.90 -19.10 3.90
CA LEU A 118 -5.03 -18.50 2.58
C LEU A 118 -3.89 -18.99 1.68
N GLN A 119 -4.23 -19.42 0.47
CA GLN A 119 -3.24 -19.71 -0.56
C GLN A 119 -3.03 -18.45 -1.40
N VAL A 120 -1.78 -18.02 -1.52
CA VAL A 120 -1.42 -16.74 -2.10
C VAL A 120 -0.34 -16.94 -3.14
N TRP A 121 -0.41 -16.21 -4.24
CA TRP A 121 0.66 -16.12 -5.22
C TRP A 121 1.08 -14.67 -5.37
N PHE A 122 2.36 -14.41 -5.19
CA PHE A 122 2.94 -13.09 -5.39
C PHE A 122 4.05 -13.19 -6.43
N ASN A 123 3.87 -12.53 -7.57
CA ASN A 123 4.78 -12.62 -8.73
C ASN A 123 5.11 -14.06 -9.13
N GLY A 124 4.13 -14.96 -9.04
CA GLY A 124 4.27 -16.39 -9.32
C GLY A 124 4.84 -17.23 -8.17
N ALA A 125 5.42 -16.62 -7.13
CA ALA A 125 5.86 -17.32 -5.94
C ALA A 125 4.66 -17.70 -5.07
N THR A 126 4.61 -18.96 -4.62
CA THR A 126 3.52 -19.44 -3.76
C THR A 126 3.82 -19.15 -2.30
N LEU A 127 2.86 -18.54 -1.61
CA LEU A 127 2.89 -18.18 -0.20
C LEU A 127 1.66 -18.77 0.50
N ARG A 128 1.77 -18.95 1.81
CA ARG A 128 0.66 -19.38 2.67
C ARG A 128 0.53 -18.45 3.85
N TRP A 129 -0.64 -17.87 4.01
CA TRP A 129 -0.95 -17.00 5.16
C TRP A 129 -1.98 -17.64 6.07
N GLN A 130 -1.92 -17.31 7.35
CA GLN A 130 -2.94 -17.68 8.32
C GLN A 130 -3.77 -16.45 8.63
N ALA A 131 -5.09 -16.57 8.50
CA ALA A 131 -6.04 -15.50 8.79
C ALA A 131 -7.17 -16.07 9.66
N SER A 132 -7.75 -15.24 10.51
CA SER A 132 -8.96 -15.57 11.25
C SER A 132 -10.13 -14.75 10.73
N VAL A 133 -11.28 -15.38 10.52
CA VAL A 133 -12.50 -14.73 10.04
C VAL A 133 -12.92 -13.65 11.04
N GLY A 134 -13.08 -12.43 10.53
CA GLY A 134 -13.45 -11.23 11.28
C GLY A 134 -12.26 -10.39 11.76
N THR A 135 -11.04 -10.92 11.73
CA THR A 135 -9.81 -10.19 12.13
C THR A 135 -9.01 -9.72 10.93
N THR A 136 -8.37 -8.56 11.05
CA THR A 136 -7.46 -8.03 10.03
C THR A 136 -6.06 -8.64 10.16
N LEU A 137 -5.60 -9.32 9.11
CA LEU A 137 -4.21 -9.73 8.94
C LEU A 137 -3.41 -8.55 8.35
N HIS A 138 -2.34 -8.17 9.04
CA HIS A 138 -1.37 -7.20 8.57
C HIS A 138 -0.15 -7.93 8.00
N THR A 139 0.22 -7.64 6.76
CA THR A 139 1.41 -8.22 6.13
C THR A 139 2.10 -7.20 5.24
N GLU A 140 3.42 -7.30 5.14
CA GLU A 140 4.23 -6.44 4.28
C GLU A 140 4.70 -7.24 3.07
N LEU A 141 4.51 -6.67 1.87
CA LEU A 141 5.05 -7.21 0.63
C LEU A 141 6.11 -6.27 0.04
N THR A 142 7.22 -6.84 -0.40
CA THR A 142 8.26 -6.11 -1.13
C THR A 142 8.10 -6.33 -2.63
N ALA A 143 7.63 -5.31 -3.33
CA ALA A 143 7.48 -5.29 -4.77
C ALA A 143 8.82 -5.30 -5.53
N GLN A 144 8.77 -5.77 -6.77
CA GLN A 144 9.86 -5.67 -7.74
C GLN A 144 9.63 -4.51 -8.70
N ASN A 145 10.66 -4.08 -9.41
CA ASN A 145 10.48 -3.13 -10.51
C ASN A 145 9.69 -3.76 -11.66
N GLY A 146 8.82 -2.97 -12.28
CA GLY A 146 7.87 -3.42 -13.29
C GLY A 146 6.54 -3.86 -12.68
N GLU A 147 5.86 -4.77 -13.37
CA GLU A 147 4.57 -5.30 -12.95
C GLU A 147 4.72 -6.23 -11.73
N ASN A 148 3.82 -6.04 -10.77
CA ASN A 148 3.62 -6.89 -9.62
C ASN A 148 2.19 -7.42 -9.63
N ARG A 149 2.03 -8.69 -9.27
CA ARG A 149 0.75 -9.39 -9.27
C ARG A 149 0.58 -10.18 -7.99
N LEU A 150 -0.52 -9.92 -7.30
CA LEU A 150 -0.99 -10.63 -6.12
C LEU A 150 -2.25 -11.40 -6.46
N GLU A 151 -2.27 -12.68 -6.12
CA GLU A 151 -3.42 -13.55 -6.26
C GLU A 151 -3.71 -14.20 -4.92
N ILE A 152 -4.96 -14.13 -4.46
CA ILE A 152 -5.39 -14.76 -3.21
C ILE A 152 -6.56 -15.67 -3.53
N LEU A 153 -6.45 -16.94 -3.16
CA LEU A 153 -7.55 -17.89 -3.24
C LEU A 153 -8.27 -17.91 -1.89
N GLU A 154 -9.56 -17.63 -1.93
CA GLU A 154 -10.42 -17.81 -0.77
C GLU A 154 -10.53 -19.32 -0.44
N PRO A 155 -10.26 -19.72 0.80
CA PRO A 155 -9.97 -21.10 1.18
C PRO A 155 -11.14 -22.06 0.95
N ASP A 156 -12.37 -21.56 1.07
CA ASP A 156 -13.58 -22.37 1.05
C ASP A 156 -14.51 -22.05 -0.13
N SER A 157 -14.58 -20.78 -0.55
CA SER A 157 -15.39 -20.38 -1.72
C SER A 157 -14.71 -20.72 -3.04
N GLY A 158 -13.37 -20.85 -3.05
CA GLY A 158 -12.56 -21.03 -4.25
C GLY A 158 -12.49 -19.79 -5.14
N VAL A 159 -13.03 -18.65 -4.70
CA VAL A 159 -12.97 -17.39 -5.44
C VAL A 159 -11.54 -16.87 -5.43
N LYS A 160 -11.04 -16.53 -6.62
CA LYS A 160 -9.69 -15.97 -6.80
C LYS A 160 -9.77 -14.47 -6.91
N VAL A 161 -9.14 -13.76 -5.98
CA VAL A 161 -8.97 -12.31 -6.02
C VAL A 161 -7.60 -12.00 -6.61
N VAL A 162 -7.57 -11.30 -7.74
CA VAL A 162 -6.34 -10.88 -8.41
C VAL A 162 -6.18 -9.37 -8.33
N ARG A 163 -4.98 -8.91 -8.05
CA ARG A 163 -4.57 -7.50 -8.03
C ARG A 163 -3.23 -7.35 -8.74
N SER A 164 -3.10 -6.34 -9.57
CA SER A 164 -1.84 -5.99 -10.24
C SER A 164 -1.55 -4.50 -10.09
N TRP A 165 -0.26 -4.17 -9.96
CA TRP A 165 0.23 -2.80 -9.87
C TRP A 165 1.66 -2.72 -10.40
N TRP A 166 2.10 -1.53 -10.81
CA TRP A 166 3.45 -1.30 -11.28
C TRP A 166 4.28 -0.55 -10.25
N VAL A 167 5.53 -0.98 -10.07
CA VAL A 167 6.50 -0.28 -9.23
C VAL A 167 7.73 0.07 -10.05
N SER A 168 8.24 1.28 -9.90
CA SER A 168 9.56 1.63 -10.43
C SER A 168 10.38 2.31 -9.33
N THR A 169 11.42 1.64 -8.84
CA THR A 169 12.41 2.26 -7.95
C THR A 169 13.30 3.25 -8.71
N ALA A 170 13.27 3.26 -10.05
CA ALA A 170 13.82 4.31 -10.88
C ALA A 170 12.83 5.48 -10.86
N ARG A 171 12.82 6.18 -9.73
CA ARG A 171 11.93 7.29 -9.35
C ARG A 171 12.15 8.52 -10.23
N THR A 172 11.99 8.39 -11.53
CA THR A 172 12.24 9.43 -12.51
C THR A 172 11.38 9.13 -13.73
N ARG A 173 10.20 9.75 -13.79
CA ARG A 173 9.34 9.71 -14.97
C ARG A 173 10.07 10.30 -16.18
N LEU A 174 10.76 11.42 -16.00
CA LEU A 174 11.58 12.05 -17.04
C LEU A 174 13.05 12.14 -16.62
N ARG A 175 13.92 11.51 -17.40
CA ARG A 175 15.37 11.54 -17.24
C ARG A 175 16.02 12.17 -18.46
N VAL A 176 16.94 13.12 -18.27
CA VAL A 176 17.78 13.66 -19.35
C VAL A 176 19.24 13.53 -18.98
N VAL A 177 20.05 12.93 -19.83
CA VAL A 177 21.47 12.65 -19.55
C VAL A 177 22.36 13.04 -20.73
N SER A 178 23.49 13.67 -20.44
CA SER A 178 24.56 13.83 -21.42
C SER A 178 25.34 12.52 -21.58
N LEU A 179 25.26 11.92 -22.76
CA LEU A 179 26.08 10.79 -23.19
C LEU A 179 27.37 11.36 -23.78
N GLN A 180 28.38 11.64 -22.95
CA GLN A 180 29.67 12.10 -23.49
C GLN A 180 30.29 11.00 -24.38
N ALA A 181 30.76 11.38 -25.55
CA ALA A 181 31.50 10.52 -26.46
C ALA A 181 32.99 10.91 -26.41
N GLY A 182 33.75 10.29 -25.50
CA GLY A 182 35.20 10.40 -25.38
C GLY A 182 35.71 10.72 -23.97
N ASP A 183 36.95 10.30 -23.67
CA ASP A 183 37.64 10.48 -22.37
C ASP A 183 38.04 11.95 -22.06
N GLU A 184 37.75 12.89 -22.95
CA GLU A 184 37.99 14.33 -22.70
C GLU A 184 36.72 14.96 -22.13
N TYR A 185 36.81 15.51 -20.91
CA TYR A 185 35.75 16.31 -20.29
C TYR A 185 35.29 17.41 -21.25
N ALA A 186 34.15 17.22 -21.90
CA ALA A 186 33.60 18.21 -22.79
C ALA A 186 33.24 19.45 -21.96
N SER A 187 33.91 20.56 -22.24
CA SER A 187 33.74 21.78 -21.48
C SER A 187 32.32 22.33 -21.68
N GLY A 188 31.58 22.55 -20.60
CA GLY A 188 30.21 23.06 -20.62
C GLY A 188 29.28 22.34 -19.64
N SER A 189 28.00 22.72 -19.62
CA SER A 189 26.98 22.04 -18.82
C SER A 189 25.64 21.96 -19.53
N LEU A 190 24.90 20.88 -19.25
CA LEU A 190 23.50 20.75 -19.63
C LEU A 190 22.66 21.78 -18.87
N GLN A 191 21.64 22.31 -19.53
CA GLN A 191 20.56 23.08 -18.94
C GLN A 191 19.24 22.56 -19.50
N VAL A 192 18.22 22.44 -18.65
CA VAL A 192 16.88 21.99 -19.04
C VAL A 192 15.89 23.11 -18.70
N LEU A 193 15.24 23.66 -19.72
CA LEU A 193 14.15 24.62 -19.54
C LEU A 193 12.83 23.86 -19.55
N GLU A 194 12.08 23.98 -18.46
CA GLU A 194 10.80 23.34 -18.25
C GLU A 194 9.65 24.14 -18.90
N PRO A 195 8.47 23.54 -19.11
CA PRO A 195 7.35 24.20 -19.79
C PRO A 195 6.82 25.45 -19.09
N ASP A 196 7.01 25.55 -17.77
CA ASP A 196 6.64 26.71 -16.95
C ASP A 196 7.67 27.86 -17.00
N GLY A 197 8.76 27.67 -17.76
CA GLY A 197 9.86 28.61 -17.88
C GLY A 197 10.94 28.46 -16.80
N ALA A 198 10.83 27.49 -15.90
CA ALA A 198 11.86 27.20 -14.91
C ALA A 198 13.11 26.61 -15.59
N LEU A 199 14.29 27.14 -15.26
CA LEU A 199 15.56 26.65 -15.77
C LEU A 199 16.22 25.75 -14.72
N ALA A 200 16.38 24.47 -15.03
CA ALA A 200 17.16 23.54 -14.25
C ALA A 200 18.65 23.64 -14.63
N GLU A 201 19.47 24.05 -13.68
CA GLU A 201 20.92 24.15 -13.81
C GLU A 201 21.62 23.74 -12.51
N GLY A 202 22.82 23.17 -12.65
CA GLY A 202 23.83 22.93 -11.59
C GLY A 202 23.32 22.70 -10.16
N GLY A 203 22.96 21.46 -9.83
CA GLY A 203 22.74 21.00 -8.44
C GLY A 203 21.53 21.58 -7.73
N ARG A 204 20.69 22.38 -8.40
CA ARG A 204 19.48 22.98 -7.85
C ARG A 204 18.21 22.31 -8.36
N ARG A 205 17.19 22.29 -7.51
CA ARG A 205 15.84 21.81 -7.84
C ARG A 205 14.99 22.96 -8.35
N THR A 206 14.25 22.74 -9.43
CA THR A 206 13.24 23.67 -9.96
C THR A 206 11.99 23.67 -9.09
N ALA A 207 11.11 24.66 -9.28
CA ALA A 207 9.88 24.78 -8.50
C ALA A 207 8.89 23.62 -8.73
N SER A 208 8.89 23.05 -9.95
CA SER A 208 8.10 21.87 -10.34
C SER A 208 8.63 20.55 -9.74
N GLY A 209 9.87 20.55 -9.24
CA GLY A 209 10.52 19.39 -8.61
C GLY A 209 11.62 18.72 -9.45
N GLY A 210 11.85 19.18 -10.68
CA GLY A 210 12.97 18.75 -11.53
C GLY A 210 14.33 19.07 -10.92
N MET A 211 15.31 18.19 -11.09
CA MET A 211 16.65 18.37 -10.50
C MET A 211 17.73 17.99 -11.51
N LEU A 212 18.60 18.95 -11.86
CA LEU A 212 19.82 18.68 -12.62
C LEU A 212 20.99 18.50 -11.67
N ARG A 213 21.57 17.30 -11.64
CA ARG A 213 22.76 16.98 -10.84
C ARG A 213 24.03 17.52 -11.50
N TRP A 214 25.07 17.75 -10.69
CA TRP A 214 26.41 18.13 -11.18
C TRP A 214 27.02 17.10 -12.14
N SER A 215 26.54 15.85 -12.12
CA SER A 215 26.90 14.80 -13.06
C SER A 215 26.36 15.01 -14.49
N GLY A 216 25.55 16.06 -14.74
CA GLY A 216 24.92 16.28 -16.05
C GLY A 216 23.65 15.46 -16.28
N GLU A 217 23.09 14.90 -15.21
CA GLU A 217 21.86 14.11 -15.22
C GLU A 217 20.71 14.90 -14.60
N TYR A 218 19.66 15.12 -15.38
CA TYR A 218 18.41 15.71 -14.95
C TYR A 218 17.37 14.63 -14.69
N THR A 219 16.64 14.76 -13.59
CA THR A 219 15.58 13.84 -13.19
C THR A 219 14.36 14.60 -12.72
N HIS A 220 13.16 14.19 -13.17
CA HIS A 220 11.89 14.71 -12.71
C HIS A 220 10.88 13.58 -12.46
N GLU A 221 10.30 13.53 -11.25
CA GLU A 221 9.34 12.48 -10.82
C GLU A 221 7.95 12.70 -11.43
N THR A 222 7.46 13.92 -11.39
CA THR A 222 6.14 14.33 -11.90
C THR A 222 6.27 15.50 -12.87
N PRO A 223 6.93 15.31 -14.04
CA PRO A 223 7.20 16.40 -14.99
C PRO A 223 5.89 17.07 -15.42
N PRO A 224 5.81 18.42 -15.37
CA PRO A 224 4.72 19.15 -15.99
C PRO A 224 4.58 18.79 -17.48
N PRO A 225 3.35 18.60 -18.00
CA PRO A 225 3.17 18.39 -19.42
C PRO A 225 3.52 19.66 -20.21
N GLY A 226 4.05 19.47 -21.42
CA GLY A 226 4.44 20.55 -22.33
C GLY A 226 5.84 20.36 -22.92
N THR A 227 6.34 21.42 -23.54
CA THR A 227 7.60 21.39 -24.28
C THR A 227 8.78 21.72 -23.38
N TYR A 228 9.72 20.78 -23.28
CA TYR A 228 11.00 20.97 -22.63
C TYR A 228 12.04 21.41 -23.66
N THR A 229 12.91 22.35 -23.29
CA THR A 229 14.03 22.78 -24.14
C THR A 229 15.37 22.42 -23.52
N LEU A 230 16.20 21.72 -24.29
CA LEU A 230 17.54 21.33 -23.89
C LEU A 230 18.56 22.34 -24.41
N LYS A 231 19.41 22.82 -23.51
CA LYS A 231 20.48 23.78 -23.82
C LYS A 231 21.81 23.25 -23.33
N TRP A 232 22.86 23.62 -24.04
CA TRP A 232 24.23 23.39 -23.62
C TRP A 232 24.92 24.74 -23.44
N THR A 233 25.47 24.98 -22.25
CA THR A 233 26.35 26.12 -22.06
C THR A 233 27.72 25.75 -22.59
N SER A 234 28.23 26.56 -23.50
CA SER A 234 29.59 26.43 -24.03
C SER A 234 30.64 26.48 -22.91
N GLY A 235 31.62 25.59 -22.97
CA GLY A 235 32.76 25.65 -22.08
C GLY A 235 33.82 26.69 -22.47
N TRP A 236 34.89 26.68 -21.69
CA TRP A 236 36.01 27.64 -21.69
C TRP A 236 36.50 28.03 -23.11
N ARG A 237 36.78 29.33 -23.32
CA ARG A 237 37.23 29.93 -24.61
C ARG A 237 38.50 29.29 -25.23
N GLY A 238 39.23 28.45 -24.50
CA GLY A 238 40.45 27.77 -24.96
C GLY A 238 40.32 26.25 -25.14
N GLY A 239 39.11 25.69 -25.07
CA GLY A 239 38.89 24.25 -25.24
C GLY A 239 39.10 23.74 -26.68
N LYS A 240 38.92 22.44 -26.90
CA LYS A 240 38.78 21.84 -28.24
C LYS A 240 37.29 21.71 -28.61
N PRO A 241 36.93 21.67 -29.89
CA PRO A 241 35.59 21.29 -30.31
C PRO A 241 35.19 19.94 -29.71
N ALA A 242 33.99 19.86 -29.14
CA ALA A 242 33.50 18.65 -28.49
C ALA A 242 32.12 18.28 -29.04
N ARG A 243 31.90 17.00 -29.25
CA ARG A 243 30.62 16.47 -29.68
C ARG A 243 29.82 16.05 -28.46
N ILE A 244 28.70 16.70 -28.25
CA ILE A 244 27.79 16.39 -27.15
C ILE A 244 26.64 15.58 -27.70
N LYS A 245 26.37 14.44 -27.08
CA LYS A 245 25.14 13.69 -27.27
C LYS A 245 24.31 13.79 -25.98
N VAL A 246 23.02 14.07 -26.12
CA VAL A 246 22.07 14.11 -25.00
C VAL A 246 20.93 13.17 -25.31
N GLU A 247 20.49 12.43 -24.30
CA GLU A 247 19.33 11.55 -24.37
C GLU A 247 18.29 12.02 -23.34
N ALA A 248 17.03 12.15 -23.77
CA ALA A 248 15.88 12.28 -22.90
C ALA A 248 15.05 10.99 -22.96
N LEU A 249 14.64 10.52 -21.80
CA LEU A 249 13.90 9.28 -21.60
C LEU A 249 12.69 9.57 -20.71
N LEU A 250 11.50 9.35 -21.23
CA LEU A 250 10.24 9.41 -20.50
C LEU A 250 9.74 7.99 -20.26
N ASP A 251 9.31 7.69 -19.04
CA ASP A 251 8.73 6.39 -18.65
C ASP A 251 9.63 5.20 -19.01
N GLY A 252 10.93 5.34 -18.73
CA GLY A 252 11.96 4.37 -19.07
C GLY A 252 11.72 2.96 -18.54
N GLY A 253 11.89 1.95 -19.39
CA GLY A 253 11.69 0.54 -19.04
C GLY A 253 10.22 0.11 -18.98
N THR A 254 9.31 0.92 -19.52
CA THR A 254 7.87 0.64 -19.62
C THR A 254 7.44 0.45 -21.07
N ASP A 255 6.22 -0.03 -21.28
CA ASP A 255 5.55 -0.09 -22.59
C ASP A 255 5.20 1.29 -23.17
N GLN A 256 5.26 2.34 -22.34
CA GLN A 256 5.03 3.74 -22.71
C GLN A 256 6.34 4.53 -22.87
N GLU A 257 7.50 3.86 -22.87
CA GLU A 257 8.80 4.52 -23.01
C GLU A 257 8.85 5.41 -24.26
N ARG A 258 9.25 6.67 -24.07
CA ARG A 258 9.59 7.58 -25.16
C ARG A 258 11.02 8.04 -25.00
N ARG A 259 11.75 8.06 -26.12
CA ARG A 259 13.18 8.38 -26.15
C ARG A 259 13.48 9.37 -27.24
N TRP A 260 14.27 10.38 -26.90
CA TRP A 260 14.79 11.36 -27.83
C TRP A 260 16.30 11.49 -27.67
N THR A 261 16.98 11.71 -28.78
CA THR A 261 18.44 11.86 -28.79
C THR A 261 18.84 13.04 -29.66
N TRP A 262 19.73 13.86 -29.15
CA TRP A 262 20.30 15.00 -29.87
C TRP A 262 21.82 14.90 -29.87
N GLU A 263 22.41 15.38 -30.95
CA GLU A 263 23.85 15.45 -31.12
C GLU A 263 24.22 16.82 -31.68
N CYS A 264 25.19 17.48 -31.06
CA CYS A 264 25.66 18.79 -31.49
C CYS A 264 27.18 18.89 -31.35
N LEU A 265 27.84 19.50 -32.34
CA LEU A 265 29.25 19.89 -32.24
C LEU A 265 29.34 21.27 -31.59
N ILE A 266 29.92 21.32 -30.40
CA ILE A 266 30.14 22.56 -29.65
C ILE A 266 31.55 23.08 -29.93
N LEU A 267 31.62 24.34 -30.35
CA LEU A 267 32.88 25.03 -30.57
C LEU A 267 33.32 25.79 -29.31
N PRO A 268 34.62 25.88 -29.02
CA PRO A 268 35.15 26.65 -27.90
C PRO A 268 34.75 28.12 -28.00
N GLY A 269 34.22 28.69 -26.91
CA GLY A 269 33.80 30.09 -26.89
C GLY A 269 32.58 30.44 -27.76
N ALA A 270 31.90 29.46 -28.36
CA ALA A 270 30.52 29.66 -28.84
C ALA A 270 29.64 30.11 -27.66
N GLY A 271 28.51 30.76 -27.88
CA GLY A 271 27.58 31.04 -26.77
C GLY A 271 26.80 29.79 -26.33
N PRO A 272 25.81 29.93 -25.44
CA PRO A 272 24.84 28.87 -25.17
C PRO A 272 24.15 28.43 -26.47
N VAL A 273 23.97 27.11 -26.63
CA VAL A 273 23.34 26.52 -27.83
C VAL A 273 22.12 25.70 -27.41
N THR A 274 21.02 25.85 -28.14
CA THR A 274 19.86 24.96 -28.01
C THR A 274 20.15 23.65 -28.72
N LEU A 275 20.08 22.53 -27.99
CA LEU A 275 20.28 21.19 -28.54
C LEU A 275 19.01 20.67 -29.24
N GLY A 276 17.86 20.97 -28.65
CA GLY A 276 16.56 20.59 -29.18
C GLY A 276 15.44 20.68 -28.15
N THR A 277 14.26 20.23 -28.54
CA THR A 277 13.05 20.23 -27.73
C THR A 277 12.36 18.87 -27.79
N PHE A 278 11.62 18.52 -26.74
CA PHE A 278 10.74 17.35 -26.71
C PHE A 278 9.50 17.66 -25.89
N ASP A 279 8.42 16.94 -26.17
CA ASP A 279 7.12 17.13 -25.52
C ASP A 279 6.84 16.01 -24.52
N VAL A 280 6.38 16.40 -23.34
CA VAL A 280 5.85 15.50 -22.32
C VAL A 280 4.34 15.59 -22.35
N GLU A 281 3.69 14.45 -22.62
CA GLU A 281 2.24 14.32 -22.55
C GLU A 281 1.78 14.05 -21.10
N PRO A 282 0.52 14.38 -20.74
CA PRO A 282 -0.04 14.18 -19.39
C PRO A 282 0.15 12.76 -18.86
#